data_AF-A0A4Q4D7H3-F1
#
_entry.id   AF-A0A4Q4D7H3-F1
#
_cell.length_a   1.000
_cell.length_b   1.000
_cell.length_c   1.000
_cell.angle_alpha   90.00
_cell.angle_beta   90.00
_cell.angle_gamma   90.00
#
_symmetry.space_group_name_H-M   'P 1'
#
loop_
_entity.id
_entity.type
_entity.pdbx_description
1 polymer ?
#
loop_
_entity_poly.entity_id
_entity_poly.type
_entity_poly.pdbx_seq_one_letter_code
_entity_poly.pdbx_strand_id
1 'polypeptide(L)' 'SEGSLYLWATRDEPCRTTVDWLAERGILAAPGDFYGAAGAQHVRVAFTATDERVEAAVSRLV' A
#
# COMPACT_ATOMS: atom_id res chain seq x y z
N SER A 1 -1.85 -12.31 -16.46
CA SER A 1 -2.66 -11.08 -16.61
C SER A 1 -2.78 -10.52 -15.22
N GLU A 2 -2.09 -9.43 -14.92
CA GLU A 2 -2.01 -8.82 -13.58
C GLU A 2 -3.19 -7.86 -13.37
N GLY A 3 -4.42 -8.34 -13.61
CA GLY A 3 -5.64 -7.53 -13.54
C GLY A 3 -6.30 -7.64 -12.17
N SER A 4 -5.83 -6.87 -11.20
CA SER A 4 -6.41 -6.78 -9.86
C SER A 4 -6.74 -5.34 -9.50
N LEU A 5 -7.80 -5.14 -8.71
CA LEU A 5 -8.12 -3.85 -8.09
C LEU A 5 -7.20 -3.52 -6.90
N TYR A 6 -6.28 -4.43 -6.57
CA TYR A 6 -5.35 -4.32 -5.46
C TYR A 6 -3.92 -4.60 -5.92
N LEU A 7 -3.01 -3.76 -5.44
CA LEU A 7 -1.57 -3.96 -5.53
C LEU A 7 -1.05 -4.56 -4.23
N TRP A 8 -0.10 -5.48 -4.35
CA TRP A 8 0.74 -5.95 -3.25
C TRP A 8 2.11 -5.30 -3.40
N ALA A 9 2.48 -4.45 -2.44
CA ALA A 9 3.72 -3.67 -2.46
C ALA A 9 4.56 -3.97 -1.21
N THR A 10 5.87 -3.88 -1.33
CA THR A 10 6.83 -4.12 -0.24
C THR A 10 7.92 -3.04 -0.26
N ARG A 11 8.46 -2.73 0.92
CA ARG A 11 9.70 -1.96 1.13
C ARG A 11 10.79 -2.84 1.79
N ASP A 12 10.62 -4.16 1.70
CA ASP A 12 11.46 -5.21 2.32
C ASP A 12 11.59 -5.09 3.85
N GLU A 13 10.56 -4.53 4.49
CA GLU A 13 10.45 -4.30 5.93
C GLU A 13 9.12 -4.84 6.47
N PRO A 14 8.90 -4.95 7.79
CA PRO A 14 7.61 -5.35 8.34
C PRO A 14 6.47 -4.44 7.85
N CYS A 15 5.35 -5.03 7.41
CA CYS A 15 4.26 -4.30 6.76
C CYS A 15 3.68 -3.15 7.61
N ARG A 16 3.69 -3.27 8.95
CA ARG A 16 3.23 -2.23 9.86
C ARG A 16 4.12 -0.98 9.83
N THR A 17 5.43 -1.17 9.71
CA THR A 17 6.38 -0.06 9.51
C THR A 17 6.07 0.70 8.22
N THR A 18 5.78 -0.03 7.13
CA THR A 18 5.34 0.61 5.88
C THR A 18 3.98 1.30 6.01
N VAL A 19 3.03 0.72 6.75
CA VAL A 19 1.72 1.37 7.02
C VAL A 19 1.91 2.69 7.76
N ASP A 20 2.75 2.72 8.79
CA ASP A 20 3.03 3.95 9.54
C ASP A 20 3.68 5.02 8.64
N TRP A 21 4.67 4.62 7.83
CA TRP A 21 5.33 5.52 6.86
C TRP A 21 4.36 6.12 5.82
N LEU A 22 3.39 5.32 5.35
CA LEU A 22 2.32 5.78 4.45
C LEU A 22 1.33 6.70 5.18
N ALA A 23 0.97 6.40 6.42
CA ALA A 23 0.04 7.18 7.21
C ALA A 23 0.58 8.60 7.49
N GLU A 24 1.88 8.73 7.79
CA GLU A 24 2.58 10.03 7.92
C GLU A 24 2.45 10.90 6.65
N ARG A 25 2.29 10.27 5.48
CA ARG A 25 2.11 10.91 4.17
C ARG A 25 0.64 11.05 3.77
N GLY A 26 -0.30 10.75 4.66
CA GLY A 26 -1.73 10.82 4.39
C GLY A 26 -2.21 9.79 3.37
N ILE A 27 -1.56 8.61 3.32
CA ILE A 27 -1.93 7.49 2.46
C ILE A 27 -2.39 6.33 3.33
N LEU A 28 -3.55 5.75 2.99
CA LEU A 28 -4.11 4.59 3.68
C LEU A 28 -3.80 3.30 2.91
N ALA A 29 -3.29 2.29 3.61
CA ALA A 29 -3.06 0.95 3.08
C ALA A 29 -3.42 -0.10 4.15
N ALA A 30 -3.70 -1.33 3.71
CA ALA A 30 -3.93 -2.44 4.63
C ALA A 30 -2.62 -3.18 4.92
N PRO A 31 -2.33 -3.53 6.19
CA PRO A 31 -1.17 -4.37 6.52
C PRO A 31 -1.38 -5.77 5.95
N GLY A 32 -0.33 -6.34 5.36
CA GLY A 32 -0.39 -7.65 4.73
C GLY A 32 -0.51 -8.81 5.72
N ASP A 33 -0.12 -8.61 6.99
CA ASP A 33 -0.23 -9.62 8.04
C ASP A 33 -1.69 -10.04 8.31
N PHE A 34 -2.68 -9.21 7.95
CA PHE A 34 -4.09 -9.57 7.95
C PHE A 34 -4.45 -10.72 7.01
N TYR A 35 -3.60 -11.01 6.03
CA TYR A 35 -3.80 -12.05 5.02
C TYR A 35 -2.89 -13.28 5.23
N GLY A 36 -2.22 -13.37 6.39
CA GLY A 36 -1.36 -14.48 6.78
C GLY A 36 0.14 -14.17 6.71
N ALA A 37 0.95 -15.11 7.18
CA ALA A 37 2.39 -14.91 7.37
C ALA A 37 3.15 -14.52 6.10
N ALA A 38 2.70 -14.97 4.93
CA ALA A 38 3.30 -14.59 3.65
C ALA A 38 3.18 -13.08 3.34
N GLY A 39 2.19 -12.40 3.93
CA GLY A 39 1.99 -10.96 3.79
C GLY A 39 2.75 -10.10 4.80
N ALA A 40 3.56 -10.69 5.70
CA ALA A 40 4.16 -9.96 6.83
C ALA A 40 5.05 -8.77 6.42
N GLN A 41 5.59 -8.76 5.21
CA GLN A 41 6.41 -7.67 4.65
C GLN A 41 5.73 -6.87 3.54
N HIS A 42 4.46 -7.14 3.25
CA HIS A 42 3.74 -6.46 2.18
C HIS A 42 2.59 -5.63 2.73
N VAL A 43 2.23 -4.57 2.01
CA VAL A 43 0.97 -3.85 2.19
C VAL A 43 0.08 -4.07 0.99
N ARG A 44 -1.24 -4.06 1.22
CA ARG A 44 -2.23 -4.11 0.15
C ARG A 44 -2.81 -2.72 -0.09
N VAL A 45 -2.69 -2.25 -1.32
CA VAL A 45 -3.18 -0.93 -1.75
C VAL A 45 -4.33 -1.12 -2.72
N ALA A 46 -5.49 -0.51 -2.44
CA ALA A 46 -6.60 -0.50 -3.38
C ALA A 46 -6.36 0.61 -4.44
N PHE A 47 -6.45 0.25 -5.72
CA PHE A 47 -6.32 1.18 -6.84
C PHE A 47 -7.68 1.36 -7.51
N THR A 48 -8.64 1.88 -6.74
CA THR A 48 -10.04 2.09 -7.16
C THR A 48 -10.47 3.56 -7.08
N ALA A 49 -9.54 4.46 -6.77
CA ALA A 49 -9.77 5.90 -6.79
C ALA A 49 -9.62 6.47 -8.20
N THR A 50 -10.02 7.72 -8.42
CA THR A 50 -9.82 8.41 -9.70
C THR A 50 -8.33 8.68 -9.95
N ASP A 51 -7.95 8.83 -11.20
CA ASP A 51 -6.56 9.09 -11.60
C ASP A 51 -5.96 10.29 -10.87
N GLU A 52 -6.72 11.39 -10.71
CA GLU A 52 -6.24 12.60 -10.02
C GLU A 52 -5.96 12.34 -8.53
N ARG A 53 -6.76 11.49 -7.88
CA ARG A 53 -6.54 11.11 -6.47
C ARG A 53 -5.33 10.21 -6.32
N VAL A 54 -5.10 9.32 -7.27
CA VAL A 54 -3.91 8.46 -7.26
C VAL A 54 -2.67 9.29 -7.54
N GLU A 55 -2.68 10.18 -8.54
CA GLU A 55 -1.57 11.08 -8.81
C GLU A 55 -1.21 11.93 -7.58
N ALA A 56 -2.23 12.46 -6.87
CA ALA A 56 -2.03 13.18 -5.63
C ALA A 56 -1.47 12.32 -4.47
N ALA A 57 -1.69 11.01 -4.46
CA ALA A 57 -1.07 10.10 -3.50
C ALA A 57 0.38 9.79 -3.89
N VAL A 58 0.65 9.56 -5.18
CA VAL A 58 1.98 9.30 -5.72
C VAL A 58 2.93 10.49 -5.47
N SER A 59 2.45 11.73 -5.60
CA SER A 59 3.26 12.92 -5.33
C SER A 59 3.70 13.08 -3.88
N ARG A 60 3.14 12.30 -2.94
CA ARG A 60 3.55 12.27 -1.51
C ARG A 60 4.59 11.20 -1.20
N LEU A 61 4.93 10.35 -2.17
CA LEU A 61 5.88 9.25 -2.00
C LEU A 61 7.35 9.65 -2.22
N VAL A 62 7.60 10.88 -2.69
CA VAL A 62 8.95 11.44 -2.91
C VAL A 62 9.65 11.86 -1.62
#